data_AF-A0A4R6S3M6-F1
#
_entry.id   AF-A0A4R6S3M6-F1
#
_cell.length_a   1.000
_cell.length_b   1.000
_cell.length_c   1.000
_cell.angle_alpha   90.00
_cell.angle_beta   90.00
_cell.angle_gamma   90.00
#
_symmetry.space_group_name_H-M   'P 1'
#
loop_
_entity.id
_entity.type
_entity.pdbx_description
1 polymer ?
#
loop_
_entity_poly.entity_id
_entity_poly.type
_entity_poly.pdbx_seq_one_letter_code
_entity_poly.pdbx_strand_id
1 'polypeptide(L)'
;MSSESPISSVAASLRTARNWVAERTGRPARRAELAAVCAQCGQSDRTVVHRLWRGRARYWCRRCGAVVALADPSLLVAARWPQPGAQVDPGAQVDSGARAAPGAVAEDRSRLVAPPVLAWLATTGRALPATLDKAAYYQLHKRFDEAATSATSATSALPPVSLVVGRLHEFAYHSEPVVDSLVDDGWTERAEVAERVVHARRWLAHAARDTCWVIARFQPDLLPDPDEVARAAERLGAVGAIGAVDRADATLLRAALFGVDGGPGLRLLLRAFTTEAVTKAVAAYLADRTRPLLAATRAALDSA
;
A
#
# COMPACT_ATOMS: atom_id res chain seq x y z
N MET A 1 6.77 30.69 53.25
CA MET A 1 5.93 29.47 53.18
C MET A 1 5.25 29.48 51.83
N SER A 2 5.86 28.83 50.83
CA SER A 2 5.36 28.84 49.45
C SER A 2 4.41 27.66 49.25
N SER A 3 3.13 27.95 49.01
CA SER A 3 2.10 26.96 48.74
C SER A 3 2.24 26.44 47.30
N GLU A 4 2.65 25.19 47.14
CA GLU A 4 2.66 24.52 45.84
C GLU A 4 1.21 24.32 45.33
N SER A 5 0.98 24.68 44.07
CA SER A 5 -0.34 24.68 43.45
C SER A 5 -0.83 23.25 43.14
N PRO A 6 -2.06 22.88 43.53
CA PRO A 6 -2.60 21.51 43.41
C PRO A 6 -2.67 20.97 41.96
N ILE A 7 -2.61 21.85 40.96
CA ILE A 7 -2.61 21.49 39.53
C ILE A 7 -1.30 20.77 39.12
N SER A 8 -0.18 21.08 39.76
CA SER A 8 1.12 20.45 39.48
C SER A 8 1.12 18.95 39.84
N SER A 9 0.43 18.61 40.95
CA SER A 9 0.28 17.24 41.47
C SER A 9 -0.53 16.33 40.53
N VAL A 10 -1.61 16.87 39.95
CA VAL A 10 -2.45 16.11 39.00
C VAL A 10 -1.70 15.84 37.69
N ALA A 11 -0.97 16.82 37.17
CA ALA A 11 -0.16 16.65 35.95
C ALA A 11 1.02 15.68 36.15
N ALA A 12 1.63 15.64 37.34
CA ALA A 12 2.65 14.65 37.69
C ALA A 12 2.07 13.23 37.81
N SER A 13 0.88 13.11 38.42
CA SER A 13 0.18 11.83 38.58
C SER A 13 -0.26 11.22 37.24
N LEU A 14 -0.76 12.06 36.32
CA LEU A 14 -1.14 11.62 34.97
C LEU A 14 0.06 11.18 34.12
N ARG A 15 1.22 11.84 34.26
CA ARG A 15 2.47 11.42 33.60
C ARG A 15 2.95 10.07 34.12
N THR A 16 2.87 9.86 35.43
CA THR A 16 3.27 8.60 36.08
C THR A 16 2.37 7.44 35.64
N ALA A 17 1.05 7.64 35.64
CA ALA A 17 0.09 6.62 35.16
C ALA A 17 0.29 6.27 33.68
N ARG A 18 0.57 7.28 32.84
CA ARG A 18 0.81 7.09 31.41
C ARG A 18 2.11 6.35 31.12
N ASN A 19 3.17 6.61 31.89
CA ASN A 19 4.44 5.88 31.80
C ASN A 19 4.28 4.42 32.22
N TRP A 20 3.52 4.16 33.30
CA TRP A 20 3.24 2.82 33.80
C TRP A 20 2.43 1.96 32.82
N VAL A 21 1.41 2.54 32.17
CA VAL A 21 0.64 1.85 31.10
C VAL A 21 1.52 1.59 29.87
N ALA A 22 2.43 2.51 29.54
CA ALA A 22 3.36 2.35 28.43
C ALA A 22 4.35 1.20 28.69
N GLU A 23 4.90 1.10 29.90
CA GLU A 23 5.78 0.00 30.31
C GLU A 23 5.06 -1.37 30.27
N ARG A 24 3.84 -1.45 30.82
CA ARG A 24 3.05 -2.71 30.81
C ARG A 24 2.61 -3.17 29.42
N THR A 25 2.54 -2.27 28.44
CA THR A 25 2.16 -2.60 27.05
C THR A 25 3.36 -2.74 26.11
N GLY A 26 4.60 -2.76 26.64
CA GLY A 26 5.82 -2.85 25.82
C GLY A 26 6.07 -1.60 24.95
N ARG A 27 5.54 -0.44 25.37
CA ARG A 27 5.77 0.88 24.77
C ARG A 27 6.83 1.62 25.61
N PRO A 28 8.14 1.53 25.31
CA PRO A 28 9.15 2.28 26.03
C PRO A 28 8.86 3.79 26.00
N ALA A 29 8.91 4.45 27.17
CA ALA A 29 8.71 5.88 27.37
C ALA A 29 9.56 6.75 26.42
N ARG A 30 10.76 6.28 26.07
CA ARG A 30 11.66 6.87 25.08
C ARG A 30 11.02 7.14 23.71
N ARG A 31 9.96 6.43 23.31
CA ARG A 31 9.29 6.67 22.01
C ARG A 31 8.65 8.05 21.92
N ALA A 32 8.14 8.58 23.03
CA ALA A 32 7.51 9.91 23.04
C ALA A 32 8.54 11.04 22.92
N GLU A 33 9.80 10.75 23.25
CA GLU A 33 10.95 11.65 23.18
C GLU A 33 11.65 11.60 21.81
N LEU A 34 11.13 10.80 20.87
CA LEU A 34 11.71 10.59 19.55
C LEU A 34 10.75 11.06 18.45
N ALA A 35 11.33 11.72 17.45
CA ALA A 35 10.68 12.16 16.23
C ALA A 35 11.52 11.70 15.03
N ALA A 36 10.93 11.70 13.84
CA ALA A 36 11.63 11.48 12.59
C ALA A 36 11.43 12.69 11.68
N VAL A 37 12.41 13.08 10.88
CA VAL A 37 12.15 14.01 9.78
C VAL A 37 11.24 13.29 8.78
N CYS A 38 10.05 13.85 8.54
CA CYS A 38 9.12 13.24 7.61
C CYS A 38 9.69 13.27 6.19
N ALA A 39 10.00 12.11 5.62
CA ALA A 39 10.51 12.01 4.25
C ALA A 39 9.63 12.67 3.17
N GLN A 40 8.32 12.85 3.42
CA GLN A 40 7.40 13.48 2.46
C GLN A 40 7.31 15.01 2.59
N CYS A 41 7.40 15.57 3.80
CA CYS A 41 7.17 17.01 4.01
C CYS A 41 8.29 17.72 4.79
N GLY A 42 9.38 17.03 5.09
CA GLY A 42 10.55 17.55 5.81
C GLY A 42 10.32 17.91 7.29
N GLN A 43 9.11 17.75 7.81
CA GLN A 43 8.79 18.17 9.18
C GLN A 43 9.09 17.07 10.19
N SER A 44 9.73 17.41 11.31
CA SER A 44 10.01 16.50 12.43
C SER A 44 9.10 16.70 13.64
N ASP A 45 8.72 17.94 13.94
CA ASP A 45 7.85 18.36 15.06
C ASP A 45 6.43 17.74 15.00
N ARG A 46 5.98 17.38 13.80
CA ARG A 46 4.67 16.76 13.56
C ARG A 46 4.72 15.24 13.45
N THR A 47 5.85 14.59 13.70
CA THR A 47 5.96 13.14 13.63
C THR A 47 5.79 12.46 14.98
N VAL A 48 5.20 11.27 14.97
CA VAL A 48 4.97 10.44 16.15
C VAL A 48 5.50 9.04 15.88
N VAL A 49 6.55 8.65 16.60
CA VAL A 49 7.07 7.28 16.58
C VAL A 49 6.08 6.38 17.32
N HIS A 50 5.35 5.54 16.59
CA HIS A 50 4.31 4.67 17.16
C HIS A 50 4.79 3.21 17.30
N ARG A 51 5.85 2.81 16.59
CA ARG A 51 6.56 1.53 16.85
C ARG A 51 8.08 1.74 16.80
N LEU A 52 8.79 1.11 17.71
CA LEU A 52 10.25 1.11 17.79
C LEU A 52 10.72 -0.30 18.13
N TRP A 53 11.61 -0.85 17.30
CA TRP A 53 12.27 -2.14 17.42
C TRP A 53 13.80 -1.95 17.40
N ARG A 54 14.56 -2.99 17.75
CA ARG A 54 16.03 -2.96 17.87
C ARG A 54 16.77 -2.51 16.59
N GLY A 55 16.15 -2.62 15.42
CA GLY A 55 16.69 -2.15 14.15
C GLY A 55 15.62 -1.63 13.19
N ARG A 56 14.50 -1.12 13.72
CA ARG A 56 13.46 -0.51 12.87
C ARG A 56 12.63 0.47 13.67
N ALA A 57 12.13 1.52 13.03
CA ALA A 57 11.11 2.39 13.60
C ALA A 57 9.94 2.57 12.63
N ARG A 58 8.75 2.84 13.15
CA ARG A 58 7.65 3.40 12.37
C ARG A 58 7.16 4.67 13.01
N TYR A 59 7.04 5.70 12.18
CA TYR A 59 6.47 6.97 12.58
C TYR A 59 5.27 7.34 11.72
N TRP A 60 4.44 8.21 12.27
CA TRP A 60 3.31 8.83 11.58
C TRP A 60 3.49 10.35 11.59
N CYS A 61 3.42 11.00 10.44
CA CYS A 61 3.44 12.45 10.32
C CYS A 61 2.01 13.01 10.40
N ARG A 62 1.71 13.79 11.44
CA ARG A 62 0.41 14.45 11.63
C ARG A 62 0.12 15.54 10.60
N ARG A 63 1.15 16.12 9.96
CA ARG A 63 0.98 17.15 8.93
C ARG A 63 0.49 16.55 7.60
N CYS A 64 1.34 15.77 6.94
CA CYS A 64 0.99 15.18 5.64
C CYS A 64 0.20 13.87 5.75
N GLY A 65 0.27 13.17 6.89
CA GLY A 65 -0.37 11.87 7.10
C GLY A 65 0.57 10.68 6.87
N ALA A 66 1.81 10.90 6.42
CA ALA A 66 2.76 9.83 6.08
C ALA A 66 2.91 8.81 7.20
N VAL A 67 2.84 7.51 6.88
CA VAL A 67 3.23 6.42 7.77
C VAL A 67 4.46 5.76 7.17
N VAL A 68 5.60 5.91 7.83
CA VAL A 68 6.90 5.53 7.25
C VAL A 68 7.60 4.55 8.19
N ALA A 69 8.23 3.54 7.61
CA ALA A 69 9.09 2.60 8.30
C ALA A 69 10.56 2.94 8.03
N LEU A 70 11.30 3.30 9.06
CA LEU A 70 12.74 3.53 9.01
C LEU A 70 13.48 2.22 9.26
N ALA A 71 14.39 1.86 8.36
CA ALA A 71 15.26 0.68 8.50
C ALA A 71 16.37 0.88 9.54
N ASP A 72 16.69 2.13 9.88
CA ASP A 72 17.65 2.47 10.93
C ASP A 72 17.01 3.43 11.95
N PRO A 73 16.78 3.00 13.20
CA PRO A 73 16.29 3.85 14.27
C PRO A 73 17.24 4.99 14.66
N SER A 74 18.53 4.92 14.31
CA SER A 74 19.49 5.99 14.59
C SER A 74 19.13 7.31 13.90
N LEU A 75 18.30 7.24 12.84
CA LEU A 75 17.75 8.39 12.13
C LEU A 75 16.63 9.12 12.89
N LEU A 76 16.19 8.60 14.03
CA LEU A 76 15.27 9.30 14.90
C LEU A 76 16.02 10.42 15.64
N VAL A 77 15.43 11.61 15.63
CA VAL A 77 15.93 12.77 16.36
C VAL A 77 15.18 12.92 17.68
N ALA A 78 15.78 13.62 18.64
CA ALA A 78 15.06 14.02 19.84
C ALA A 78 13.84 14.87 19.42
N ALA A 79 12.66 14.49 19.90
CA ALA A 79 11.43 15.22 19.66
C ALA A 79 11.56 16.60 20.33
N ARG A 80 11.83 17.64 19.53
CA ARG A 80 11.62 19.02 19.95
C ARG A 80 10.12 19.25 19.96
N TRP A 81 9.46 18.84 21.03
CA TRP A 81 8.12 19.36 21.30
C TRP A 81 8.27 20.87 21.47
N PRO A 82 7.48 21.68 20.73
CA PRO A 82 7.40 23.09 21.06
C PRO A 82 6.93 23.18 22.52
N GLN A 83 7.77 23.78 23.36
CA GLN A 83 7.31 24.30 24.64
C GLN A 83 6.08 25.16 24.34
N PRO A 84 4.98 25.04 25.09
CA PRO A 84 3.84 25.93 24.92
C PRO A 84 4.33 27.38 25.02
N GLY A 85 4.38 28.11 23.90
CA GLY A 85 4.86 29.50 23.84
C GLY A 85 6.11 29.77 23.00
N ALA A 86 6.80 28.76 22.44
CA ALA A 86 7.94 29.03 21.55
C ALA A 86 7.45 29.40 20.14
N GLN A 87 7.55 30.68 19.79
CA GLN A 87 7.29 31.20 18.45
C GLN A 87 8.38 30.68 17.49
N VAL A 88 7.97 30.05 16.38
CA VAL A 88 8.89 29.41 15.43
C VAL A 88 9.19 30.37 14.28
N ASP A 89 10.49 30.62 14.04
CA ASP A 89 10.96 31.36 12.87
C ASP A 89 10.72 30.56 11.57
N PRO A 90 10.04 31.13 10.57
CA PRO A 90 9.64 30.42 9.34
C PRO A 90 10.78 30.17 8.32
N GLY A 91 12.06 30.42 8.67
CA GLY A 91 13.16 30.48 7.70
C GLY A 91 14.03 29.24 7.50
N ALA A 92 13.91 28.17 8.31
CA ALA A 92 14.83 27.03 8.25
C ALA A 92 14.29 25.89 7.37
N GLN A 93 14.40 26.05 6.05
CA GLN A 93 14.12 24.99 5.09
C GLN A 93 15.37 24.12 4.91
N VAL A 94 15.31 22.85 5.29
CA VAL A 94 16.39 21.89 5.11
C VAL A 94 16.21 21.21 3.76
N ASP A 95 17.20 21.35 2.87
CA ASP A 95 17.24 20.70 1.56
C ASP A 95 17.33 19.18 1.71
N SER A 96 16.18 18.50 1.63
CA SER A 96 16.11 17.05 1.53
C SER A 96 16.17 16.65 0.05
N GLY A 97 17.38 16.30 -0.42
CA GLY A 97 17.63 15.76 -1.75
C GLY A 97 16.93 14.42 -1.98
N ALA A 98 15.65 14.46 -2.36
CA ALA A 98 14.95 13.33 -2.94
C ALA A 98 15.43 13.17 -4.38
N ARG A 99 16.16 12.09 -4.64
CA ARG A 99 16.68 11.74 -5.98
C ARG A 99 15.49 11.45 -6.90
N ALA A 100 15.13 12.41 -7.74
CA ALA A 100 14.15 12.21 -8.81
C ALA A 100 14.69 11.17 -9.79
N ALA A 101 13.89 10.16 -10.10
CA ALA A 101 14.20 9.22 -11.18
C ALA A 101 14.26 10.01 -12.50
N PRO A 102 15.32 9.88 -13.32
CA PRO A 102 15.40 10.59 -14.59
C PRO A 102 14.39 10.00 -15.59
N GLY A 103 13.56 10.85 -16.18
CA GLY A 103 12.76 10.50 -17.37
C GLY A 103 11.24 10.42 -17.20
N ALA A 104 10.69 10.66 -16.01
CA ALA A 104 9.23 10.78 -15.87
C ALA A 104 8.76 12.09 -16.52
N VAL A 105 8.19 12.00 -17.72
CA VAL A 105 7.28 13.03 -18.23
C VAL A 105 6.34 13.38 -17.08
N ALA A 106 6.21 14.67 -16.75
CA ALA A 106 5.36 15.11 -15.66
C ALA A 106 3.89 14.80 -16.02
N GLU A 107 3.51 13.55 -15.80
CA GLU A 107 2.18 13.06 -16.10
C GLU A 107 1.21 13.80 -15.19
N ASP A 108 0.08 14.19 -15.78
CA ASP A 108 -0.98 14.89 -15.07
C ASP A 108 -1.54 13.96 -13.97
N ARG A 109 -1.00 14.13 -12.75
CA ARG A 109 -1.32 13.32 -11.56
C ARG A 109 -2.81 13.32 -11.24
N SER A 110 -3.57 14.31 -11.70
CA SER A 110 -5.02 14.35 -11.54
C SER A 110 -5.69 13.13 -12.21
N ARG A 111 -5.12 12.62 -13.31
CA ARG A 111 -5.63 11.43 -14.01
C ARG A 111 -5.54 10.15 -13.17
N LEU A 112 -4.64 10.10 -12.19
CA LEU A 112 -4.42 8.95 -11.30
C LEU A 112 -5.43 8.88 -10.14
N VAL A 113 -6.23 9.91 -9.95
CA VAL A 113 -7.15 10.06 -8.81
C VAL A 113 -8.57 10.21 -9.33
N ALA A 114 -9.52 9.55 -8.68
CA ALA A 114 -10.92 9.59 -9.10
C ALA A 114 -11.50 11.02 -8.99
N PRO A 115 -12.34 11.48 -9.94
CA PRO A 115 -12.92 12.82 -9.92
C PRO A 115 -13.59 13.22 -8.58
N PRO A 116 -14.33 12.34 -7.87
CA PRO A 116 -14.91 12.68 -6.56
C PRO A 116 -13.85 13.05 -5.50
N VAL A 117 -12.67 12.42 -5.54
CA VAL A 117 -11.58 12.72 -4.61
C VAL A 117 -10.95 14.08 -4.95
N LEU A 118 -10.81 14.41 -6.23
CA LEU A 118 -10.34 15.73 -6.68
C LEU A 118 -11.33 16.84 -6.30
N ALA A 119 -12.63 16.61 -6.48
CA ALA A 119 -13.68 17.54 -6.06
C ALA A 119 -13.63 17.79 -4.54
N TRP A 120 -13.47 16.73 -3.74
CA TRP A 120 -13.31 16.85 -2.29
C TRP A 120 -12.03 17.59 -1.87
N LEU A 121 -10.92 17.40 -2.58
CA LEU A 121 -9.70 18.19 -2.34
C LEU A 121 -9.95 19.69 -2.57
N ALA A 122 -10.67 20.03 -3.63
CA ALA A 122 -11.03 21.41 -3.94
C ALA A 122 -11.92 22.04 -2.84
N THR A 123 -12.93 21.32 -2.33
CA THR A 123 -13.80 21.83 -1.26
C THR A 123 -13.08 22.01 0.07
N THR A 124 -11.99 21.26 0.31
CA THR A 124 -11.19 21.37 1.53
C THR A 124 -10.01 22.34 1.41
N GLY A 125 -9.82 22.99 0.26
CA GLY A 125 -8.67 23.86 -0.02
C GLY A 125 -7.32 23.12 0.02
N ARG A 126 -7.32 21.80 -0.15
CA ARG A 126 -6.12 20.96 -0.11
C ARG A 126 -5.59 20.74 -1.51
N ALA A 127 -4.28 20.87 -1.68
CA ALA A 127 -3.61 20.48 -2.92
C ALA A 127 -3.40 18.97 -2.99
N LEU A 128 -3.43 18.44 -4.22
CA LEU A 128 -2.97 17.07 -4.48
C LEU A 128 -1.47 16.95 -4.13
N PRO A 129 -1.03 15.87 -3.45
CA PRO A 129 0.38 15.67 -3.14
C PRO A 129 1.28 15.73 -4.37
N ALA A 130 2.49 16.26 -4.21
CA ALA A 130 3.48 16.33 -5.29
C ALA A 130 3.93 14.93 -5.77
N THR A 131 3.88 13.93 -4.91
CA THR A 131 4.08 12.54 -5.28
C THR A 131 2.89 11.72 -4.79
N LEU A 132 2.42 10.80 -5.63
CA LEU A 132 1.41 9.81 -5.26
C LEU A 132 2.08 8.47 -5.02
N ASP A 133 3.07 8.46 -4.11
CA ASP A 133 3.62 7.21 -3.61
C ASP A 133 2.53 6.39 -2.87
N LYS A 134 2.86 5.14 -2.54
CA LYS A 134 1.96 4.24 -1.79
C LYS A 134 1.33 4.92 -0.58
N ALA A 135 2.13 5.53 0.29
CA ALA A 135 1.62 6.11 1.52
C ALA A 135 0.72 7.32 1.25
N ALA A 136 1.10 8.20 0.32
CA ALA A 136 0.32 9.38 -0.06
C ALA A 136 -1.04 8.98 -0.66
N TYR A 137 -1.05 8.02 -1.59
CA TYR A 137 -2.29 7.55 -2.24
C TYR A 137 -3.27 6.92 -1.23
N TYR A 138 -2.79 6.02 -0.36
CA TYR A 138 -3.62 5.41 0.67
C TYR A 138 -4.17 6.43 1.68
N GLN A 139 -3.35 7.39 2.12
CA GLN A 139 -3.79 8.42 3.07
C GLN A 139 -4.80 9.38 2.44
N LEU A 140 -4.64 9.71 1.16
CA LEU A 140 -5.58 10.54 0.42
C LEU A 140 -6.97 9.90 0.40
N HIS A 141 -7.07 8.66 -0.08
CA HIS A 141 -8.33 7.94 -0.16
C HIS A 141 -8.93 7.64 1.21
N LYS A 142 -8.11 7.32 2.21
CA LYS A 142 -8.60 7.12 3.58
C LYS A 142 -9.31 8.37 4.12
N ARG A 143 -8.72 9.55 3.94
CA ARG A 143 -9.32 10.82 4.39
C ARG A 143 -10.60 11.16 3.63
N PHE A 144 -10.62 10.88 2.32
CA PHE A 144 -11.81 11.01 1.51
C PHE A 144 -12.95 10.11 2.02
N ASP A 145 -12.66 8.83 2.27
CA ASP A 145 -13.64 7.85 2.77
C ASP A 145 -14.18 8.25 4.18
N GLU A 146 -13.30 8.73 5.07
CA GLU A 146 -13.67 9.24 6.41
C GLU A 146 -14.58 10.48 6.33
N ALA A 147 -14.30 11.39 5.39
CA ALA A 147 -15.11 12.58 5.16
C ALA A 147 -16.49 12.23 4.59
N ALA A 148 -16.56 11.31 3.63
CA ALA A 148 -17.81 10.82 3.06
C ALA A 148 -18.70 10.16 4.13
N THR A 149 -18.11 9.30 4.96
CA THR A 149 -18.84 8.61 6.06
C THR A 149 -19.41 9.59 7.09
N SER A 150 -18.72 10.72 7.32
CA SER A 150 -19.17 11.73 8.30
C SER A 150 -20.29 12.64 7.76
N ALA A 151 -20.47 12.70 6.43
CA ALA A 151 -21.43 13.59 5.77
C ALA A 151 -22.79 12.94 5.51
N THR A 152 -22.86 11.61 5.40
CA THR A 152 -24.08 10.86 5.07
C THR A 152 -24.42 9.83 6.14
N SER A 153 -25.53 10.03 6.86
CA SER A 153 -25.99 9.14 7.95
C SER A 153 -26.50 7.76 7.51
N ALA A 154 -26.52 7.44 6.20
CA ALA A 154 -26.88 6.10 5.74
C ALA A 154 -26.33 5.85 4.32
N THR A 155 -25.73 4.67 4.12
CA THR A 155 -25.67 3.94 2.84
C THR A 155 -25.02 4.64 1.64
N SER A 156 -23.69 4.66 1.62
CA SER A 156 -22.88 4.08 0.52
C SER A 156 -21.41 4.35 0.82
N ALA A 157 -20.79 3.47 1.62
CA ALA A 157 -19.35 3.49 1.74
C ALA A 157 -18.80 2.82 0.47
N LEU A 158 -17.91 3.48 -0.26
CA LEU A 158 -17.13 2.80 -1.30
C LEU A 158 -16.15 1.81 -0.65
N PRO A 159 -15.72 0.76 -1.36
CA PRO A 159 -14.71 -0.14 -0.84
C PRO A 159 -13.42 0.65 -0.51
N PRO A 160 -12.77 0.38 0.64
CA PRO A 160 -11.49 1.00 0.95
C PRO A 160 -10.48 0.76 -0.18
N VAL A 161 -9.71 1.77 -0.56
CA VAL A 161 -8.78 1.64 -1.70
C VAL A 161 -7.75 0.52 -1.51
N SER A 162 -7.43 0.16 -0.27
CA SER A 162 -6.57 -1.00 0.05
C SER A 162 -7.19 -2.34 -0.30
N LEU A 163 -8.50 -2.46 -0.17
CA LEU A 163 -9.22 -3.65 -0.63
C LEU A 163 -9.17 -3.72 -2.16
N VAL A 164 -9.48 -2.60 -2.83
CA VAL A 164 -9.45 -2.49 -4.30
C VAL A 164 -8.07 -2.87 -4.87
N VAL A 165 -6.99 -2.29 -4.34
CA VAL A 165 -5.62 -2.61 -4.78
C VAL A 165 -5.25 -4.06 -4.49
N GLY A 166 -5.68 -4.60 -3.34
CA GLY A 166 -5.52 -6.02 -3.01
C GLY A 166 -6.18 -6.91 -4.07
N ARG A 167 -7.44 -6.65 -4.41
CA ARG A 167 -8.18 -7.38 -5.45
C ARG A 167 -7.54 -7.24 -6.82
N LEU A 168 -7.08 -6.04 -7.20
CA LEU A 168 -6.34 -5.85 -8.45
C LEU A 168 -5.09 -6.74 -8.54
N HIS A 169 -4.34 -6.91 -7.44
CA HIS A 169 -3.23 -7.87 -7.44
C HIS A 169 -3.71 -9.32 -7.56
N GLU A 170 -4.79 -9.70 -6.87
CA GLU A 170 -5.35 -11.06 -6.88
C GLU A 170 -5.88 -11.47 -8.26
N PHE A 171 -6.56 -10.56 -8.96
CA PHE A 171 -7.17 -10.76 -10.27
C PHE A 171 -6.27 -10.30 -11.44
N ALA A 172 -4.95 -10.33 -11.25
CA ALA A 172 -3.97 -10.01 -12.31
C ALA A 172 -4.26 -8.69 -13.07
N TYR A 173 -4.74 -7.68 -12.35
CA TYR A 173 -5.09 -6.33 -12.83
C TYR A 173 -6.25 -6.25 -13.82
N HIS A 174 -7.06 -7.32 -13.95
CA HIS A 174 -8.31 -7.29 -14.71
C HIS A 174 -9.40 -6.55 -13.90
N SER A 175 -9.93 -5.44 -14.42
CA SER A 175 -10.87 -4.59 -13.68
C SER A 175 -12.25 -5.20 -13.49
N GLU A 176 -12.86 -5.79 -14.52
CA GLU A 176 -14.23 -6.34 -14.41
C GLU A 176 -14.35 -7.44 -13.34
N PRO A 177 -13.46 -8.46 -13.30
CA PRO A 177 -13.51 -9.46 -12.22
C PRO A 177 -13.33 -8.86 -10.81
N VAL A 178 -12.58 -7.77 -10.68
CA VAL A 178 -12.45 -7.05 -9.41
C VAL A 178 -13.76 -6.37 -9.03
N VAL A 179 -14.41 -5.71 -9.99
CA VAL A 179 -15.72 -5.07 -9.78
C VAL A 179 -16.75 -6.11 -9.39
N ASP A 180 -16.86 -7.22 -10.13
CA ASP A 180 -17.77 -8.33 -9.84
C ASP A 180 -17.52 -8.86 -8.42
N SER A 181 -16.26 -9.16 -8.08
CA SER A 181 -15.91 -9.67 -6.75
C SER A 181 -16.25 -8.69 -5.62
N LEU A 182 -16.14 -7.38 -5.84
CA LEU A 182 -16.51 -6.38 -4.83
C LEU A 182 -18.03 -6.26 -4.71
N VAL A 183 -18.76 -6.30 -5.83
CA VAL A 183 -20.24 -6.29 -5.79
C VAL A 183 -20.76 -7.53 -5.06
N ASP A 184 -20.18 -8.70 -5.31
CA ASP A 184 -20.50 -9.95 -4.60
C ASP A 184 -20.21 -9.87 -3.09
N ASP A 185 -19.18 -9.11 -2.69
CA ASP A 185 -18.85 -8.83 -1.28
C ASP A 185 -19.83 -7.82 -0.62
N GLY A 186 -20.84 -7.35 -1.35
CA GLY A 186 -21.90 -6.47 -0.84
C GLY A 186 -21.72 -4.98 -1.12
N TRP A 187 -20.75 -4.58 -1.96
CA TRP A 187 -20.59 -3.18 -2.39
C TRP A 187 -21.58 -2.86 -3.52
N THR A 188 -22.68 -2.15 -3.21
CA THR A 188 -23.86 -2.05 -4.09
C THR A 188 -23.73 -1.07 -5.27
N GLU A 189 -22.88 -0.06 -5.15
CA GLU A 189 -22.73 1.00 -6.16
C GLU A 189 -21.71 0.59 -7.24
N ARG A 190 -22.12 -0.28 -8.17
CA ARG A 190 -21.23 -0.89 -9.18
C ARG A 190 -20.46 0.16 -9.99
N ALA A 191 -21.09 1.27 -10.39
CA ALA A 191 -20.46 2.28 -11.23
C ALA A 191 -19.32 3.01 -10.49
N GLU A 192 -19.54 3.35 -9.24
CA GLU A 192 -18.59 4.03 -8.37
C GLU A 192 -17.46 3.08 -7.92
N VAL A 193 -17.79 1.79 -7.70
CA VAL A 193 -16.78 0.73 -7.52
C VAL A 193 -15.90 0.63 -8.76
N ALA A 194 -16.49 0.58 -9.96
CA ALA A 194 -15.77 0.50 -11.22
C ALA A 194 -14.86 1.72 -11.44
N GLU A 195 -15.34 2.94 -11.21
CA GLU A 195 -14.52 4.15 -11.28
C GLU A 195 -13.32 4.06 -10.33
N ARG A 196 -13.55 3.64 -9.07
CA ARG A 196 -12.46 3.48 -8.09
C ARG A 196 -11.43 2.43 -8.52
N VAL A 197 -11.87 1.32 -9.10
CA VAL A 197 -11.00 0.27 -9.65
C VAL A 197 -10.15 0.79 -10.80
N VAL A 198 -10.75 1.54 -11.75
CA VAL A 198 -10.04 2.15 -12.89
C VAL A 198 -8.93 3.07 -12.41
N HIS A 199 -9.21 3.99 -11.49
CA HIS A 199 -8.20 4.93 -11.00
C HIS A 199 -7.12 4.25 -10.14
N ALA A 200 -7.49 3.24 -9.33
CA ALA A 200 -6.50 2.45 -8.60
C ALA A 200 -5.57 1.68 -9.55
N ARG A 201 -6.11 1.11 -10.63
CA ARG A 201 -5.30 0.44 -11.66
C ARG A 201 -4.40 1.41 -12.39
N ARG A 202 -4.88 2.60 -12.77
CA ARG A 202 -4.06 3.62 -13.43
C ARG A 202 -2.91 4.09 -12.52
N TRP A 203 -3.18 4.27 -11.24
CA TRP A 203 -2.15 4.57 -10.25
C TRP A 203 -1.09 3.44 -10.17
N LEU A 204 -1.51 2.17 -10.14
CA LEU A 204 -0.60 1.01 -10.18
C LEU A 204 0.18 0.91 -11.49
N ALA A 205 -0.39 1.29 -12.63
CA ALA A 205 0.29 1.25 -13.93
C ALA A 205 1.42 2.28 -14.04
N HIS A 206 1.30 3.39 -13.30
CA HIS A 206 2.19 4.55 -13.35
C HIS A 206 2.94 4.73 -12.02
N ALA A 207 2.41 5.57 -11.12
CA ALA A 207 3.11 6.03 -9.91
C ALA A 207 3.47 4.92 -8.89
N ALA A 208 2.82 3.76 -8.96
CA ALA A 208 3.11 2.60 -8.10
C ALA A 208 3.49 1.33 -8.87
N ARG A 209 3.98 1.48 -10.11
CA ARG A 209 4.36 0.37 -11.01
C ARG A 209 5.38 -0.57 -10.41
N ASP A 210 6.35 -0.03 -9.67
CA ASP A 210 7.38 -0.78 -8.96
C ASP A 210 6.84 -1.61 -7.78
N THR A 211 5.58 -1.40 -7.38
CA THR A 211 4.91 -2.20 -6.35
C THR A 211 4.13 -3.39 -6.90
N CYS A 212 3.90 -3.42 -8.22
CA CYS A 212 3.18 -4.50 -8.91
C CYS A 212 4.01 -5.78 -8.91
N TRP A 213 3.46 -6.89 -8.42
CA TRP A 213 4.21 -8.15 -8.27
C TRP A 213 4.80 -8.66 -9.60
N VAL A 214 4.11 -8.42 -10.72
CA VAL A 214 4.54 -8.81 -12.09
C VAL A 214 5.72 -7.99 -12.62
N ILE A 215 6.04 -6.88 -11.93
CA ILE A 215 7.18 -6.00 -12.21
C ILE A 215 8.25 -6.22 -11.15
N ALA A 216 7.91 -6.00 -9.88
CA ALA A 216 8.83 -6.02 -8.75
C ALA A 216 9.52 -7.36 -8.50
N ARG A 217 8.87 -8.47 -8.88
CA ARG A 217 9.35 -9.83 -8.66
C ARG A 217 9.69 -10.58 -9.94
N PHE A 218 9.66 -9.90 -11.07
CA PHE A 218 10.01 -10.52 -12.34
C PHE A 218 11.51 -10.84 -12.38
N GLN A 219 11.81 -12.08 -12.70
CA GLN A 219 13.16 -12.58 -12.87
C GLN A 219 13.26 -13.19 -14.29
N PRO A 220 13.97 -12.54 -15.23
CA PRO A 220 14.05 -13.03 -16.61
C PRO A 220 14.63 -14.44 -16.69
N ASP A 221 15.62 -14.73 -15.85
CA ASP A 221 16.38 -16.00 -15.84
C ASP A 221 15.71 -17.10 -15.00
N LEU A 222 14.58 -16.80 -14.34
CA LEU A 222 13.86 -17.79 -13.54
C LEU A 222 13.12 -18.76 -14.46
N LEU A 223 13.81 -19.76 -14.99
CA LEU A 223 13.28 -20.75 -15.94
C LEU A 223 13.28 -22.15 -15.30
N PRO A 224 12.20 -22.52 -14.58
CA PRO A 224 12.01 -23.88 -14.08
C PRO A 224 12.27 -24.99 -15.10
N ASP A 225 12.61 -26.19 -14.64
CA ASP A 225 12.73 -27.36 -15.52
C ASP A 225 11.37 -27.71 -16.18
N PRO A 226 11.30 -27.99 -17.50
CA PRO A 226 10.03 -28.25 -18.17
C PRO A 226 9.37 -29.54 -17.68
N ASP A 227 10.14 -30.58 -17.35
CA ASP A 227 9.59 -31.87 -16.92
C ASP A 227 8.98 -31.74 -15.52
N GLU A 228 9.60 -30.96 -14.63
CA GLU A 228 9.01 -30.61 -13.34
C GLU A 228 7.70 -29.83 -13.51
N VAL A 229 7.67 -28.87 -14.45
CA VAL A 229 6.47 -28.07 -14.72
C VAL A 229 5.35 -28.92 -15.29
N ALA A 230 5.66 -29.84 -16.21
CA ALA A 230 4.68 -30.79 -16.76
C ALA A 230 4.06 -31.64 -15.63
N ARG A 231 4.90 -32.21 -14.75
CA ARG A 231 4.43 -32.99 -13.59
C ARG A 231 3.57 -32.16 -12.63
N ALA A 232 3.93 -30.91 -12.37
CA ALA A 232 3.14 -30.01 -11.53
C ALA A 232 1.79 -29.65 -12.18
N ALA A 233 1.77 -29.42 -13.49
CA ALA A 233 0.55 -29.13 -14.24
C ALA A 233 -0.39 -30.34 -14.29
N GLU A 234 0.14 -31.54 -14.49
CA GLU A 234 -0.63 -32.80 -14.41
C GLU A 234 -1.27 -32.98 -13.04
N ARG A 235 -0.51 -32.76 -11.95
CA ARG A 235 -1.06 -32.81 -10.59
C ARG A 235 -2.15 -31.77 -10.39
N LEU A 236 -1.98 -30.55 -10.90
CA LEU A 236 -3.00 -29.52 -10.83
C LEU A 236 -4.30 -29.94 -11.55
N GLY A 237 -4.19 -30.57 -12.73
CA GLY A 237 -5.34 -31.06 -13.50
C GLY A 237 -6.01 -32.30 -12.89
N ALA A 238 -5.23 -33.24 -12.37
CA ALA A 238 -5.71 -34.49 -11.78
C ALA A 238 -6.51 -34.26 -10.48
N VAL A 239 -6.19 -33.21 -9.72
CA VAL A 239 -6.87 -32.93 -8.45
C VAL A 239 -8.30 -32.42 -8.66
N GLY A 240 -8.69 -31.96 -9.87
CA GLY A 240 -10.06 -31.56 -10.24
C GLY A 240 -10.68 -30.41 -9.42
N ALA A 241 -10.08 -30.07 -8.29
CA ALA A 241 -10.47 -29.05 -7.34
C ALA A 241 -9.20 -28.34 -6.88
N ILE A 242 -9.26 -27.01 -6.92
CA ILE A 242 -8.14 -26.10 -6.64
C ILE A 242 -7.81 -26.05 -5.11
N GLY A 243 -8.04 -27.14 -4.38
CA GLY A 243 -8.04 -27.20 -2.91
C GLY A 243 -6.70 -27.59 -2.28
N ALA A 244 -5.89 -28.42 -2.93
CA ALA A 244 -4.68 -28.99 -2.34
C ALA A 244 -3.48 -28.95 -3.31
N VAL A 245 -3.19 -27.76 -3.87
CA VAL A 245 -1.95 -27.58 -4.64
C VAL A 245 -0.79 -27.51 -3.65
N ASP A 246 0.18 -28.40 -3.80
CA ASP A 246 1.41 -28.33 -3.01
C ASP A 246 2.12 -26.98 -3.20
N ARG A 247 2.77 -26.50 -2.15
CA ARG A 247 3.44 -25.20 -2.18
C ARG A 247 4.60 -25.16 -3.18
N ALA A 248 5.31 -26.27 -3.38
CA ALA A 248 6.39 -26.34 -4.36
C ALA A 248 5.82 -26.25 -5.78
N ASP A 249 4.79 -27.04 -6.09
CA ASP A 249 4.07 -26.98 -7.37
C ASP A 249 3.52 -25.58 -7.67
N ALA A 250 2.91 -24.95 -6.67
CA ALA A 250 2.38 -23.59 -6.81
C ALA A 250 3.48 -22.57 -7.12
N THR A 251 4.68 -22.77 -6.55
CA THR A 251 5.83 -21.90 -6.79
C THR A 251 6.41 -22.14 -8.18
N LEU A 252 6.56 -23.41 -8.56
CA LEU A 252 7.08 -23.83 -9.86
C LEU A 252 6.21 -23.32 -11.01
N LEU A 253 4.89 -23.52 -10.94
CA LEU A 253 3.94 -23.06 -11.96
C LEU A 253 3.87 -21.53 -12.02
N ARG A 254 3.99 -20.83 -10.88
CA ARG A 254 4.07 -19.35 -10.89
C ARG A 254 5.33 -18.86 -11.61
N ALA A 255 6.48 -19.48 -11.31
CA ALA A 255 7.74 -19.18 -11.97
C ALA A 255 7.68 -19.48 -13.48
N ALA A 256 7.06 -20.59 -13.87
CA ALA A 256 6.88 -20.95 -15.27
C ALA A 256 5.97 -19.94 -16.00
N LEU A 257 4.75 -19.72 -15.50
CA LEU A 257 3.72 -18.95 -16.18
C LEU A 257 3.93 -17.43 -16.14
N PHE A 258 4.58 -16.93 -15.08
CA PHE A 258 4.73 -15.49 -14.84
C PHE A 258 6.18 -15.03 -14.70
N GLY A 259 7.15 -15.93 -14.56
CA GLY A 259 8.55 -15.55 -14.35
C GLY A 259 8.78 -14.80 -13.04
N VAL A 260 8.01 -15.10 -11.99
CA VAL A 260 8.12 -14.44 -10.68
C VAL A 260 8.37 -15.45 -9.55
N ASP A 261 9.15 -15.03 -8.56
CA ASP A 261 9.49 -15.83 -7.38
C ASP A 261 8.45 -15.73 -6.24
N GLY A 262 7.42 -14.90 -6.42
CA GLY A 262 6.40 -14.64 -5.43
C GLY A 262 5.27 -13.78 -5.96
N GLY A 263 4.25 -13.55 -5.13
CA GLY A 263 3.04 -12.84 -5.53
C GLY A 263 1.79 -13.46 -4.91
N PRO A 264 0.61 -13.20 -5.48
CA PRO A 264 -0.62 -13.85 -5.06
C PRO A 264 -0.53 -15.38 -5.13
N GLY A 265 -1.39 -16.06 -4.37
CA GLY A 265 -1.50 -17.51 -4.43
C GLY A 265 -1.84 -17.97 -5.85
N LEU A 266 -1.20 -19.05 -6.33
CA LEU A 266 -1.42 -19.53 -7.71
C LEU A 266 -2.90 -19.71 -8.01
N ARG A 267 -3.67 -20.27 -7.07
CA ARG A 267 -5.13 -20.39 -7.17
C ARG A 267 -5.84 -19.07 -7.50
N LEU A 268 -5.47 -17.98 -6.84
CA LEU A 268 -6.09 -16.68 -7.07
C LEU A 268 -5.72 -16.15 -8.45
N LEU A 269 -4.46 -16.30 -8.85
CA LEU A 269 -4.01 -15.92 -10.18
C LEU A 269 -4.74 -16.69 -11.29
N LEU A 270 -4.86 -18.01 -11.15
CA LEU A 270 -5.51 -18.84 -12.17
C LEU A 270 -7.01 -18.56 -12.27
N ARG A 271 -7.66 -18.05 -11.22
CA ARG A 271 -9.07 -17.60 -11.30
C ARG A 271 -9.28 -16.38 -12.18
N ALA A 272 -8.23 -15.60 -12.43
CA ALA A 272 -8.29 -14.47 -13.35
C ALA A 272 -8.28 -14.89 -14.82
N PHE A 273 -8.02 -16.17 -15.11
CA PHE A 273 -7.90 -16.71 -16.46
C PHE A 273 -8.86 -17.89 -16.67
N THR A 274 -9.24 -18.13 -17.92
CA THR A 274 -10.00 -19.34 -18.27
C THR A 274 -9.09 -20.57 -18.16
N THR A 275 -9.68 -21.74 -17.88
CA THR A 275 -8.94 -23.01 -17.89
C THR A 275 -8.21 -23.23 -19.21
N GLU A 276 -8.83 -22.88 -20.34
CA GLU A 276 -8.22 -22.94 -21.66
C GLU A 276 -6.97 -22.05 -21.78
N ALA A 277 -7.03 -20.80 -21.31
CA ALA A 277 -5.89 -19.89 -21.34
C ALA A 277 -4.72 -20.41 -20.48
N VAL A 278 -5.02 -21.01 -19.32
CA VAL A 278 -4.02 -21.63 -18.45
C VAL A 278 -3.38 -22.83 -19.14
N THR A 279 -4.18 -23.76 -19.68
CA THR A 279 -3.68 -24.94 -20.40
C THR A 279 -2.80 -24.54 -21.58
N LYS A 280 -3.24 -23.56 -22.38
CA LYS A 280 -2.45 -23.03 -23.50
C LYS A 280 -1.15 -22.40 -23.05
N ALA A 281 -1.15 -21.68 -21.93
CA ALA A 281 0.07 -21.06 -21.40
C ALA A 281 1.06 -22.08 -20.84
N VAL A 282 0.58 -23.17 -20.21
CA VAL A 282 1.44 -24.29 -19.81
C VAL A 282 2.06 -24.95 -21.05
N ALA A 283 1.24 -25.27 -22.06
CA ALA A 283 1.72 -25.88 -23.30
C ALA A 283 2.76 -25.00 -24.00
N ALA A 284 2.53 -23.69 -24.07
CA ALA A 284 3.47 -22.72 -24.63
C ALA A 284 4.80 -22.74 -23.85
N TYR A 285 4.74 -22.69 -22.51
CA TYR A 285 5.95 -22.75 -21.69
C TYR A 285 6.75 -24.04 -21.90
N LEU A 286 6.08 -25.19 -22.02
CA LEU A 286 6.73 -26.47 -22.27
C LEU A 286 7.36 -26.56 -23.66
N ALA A 287 6.75 -25.91 -24.66
CA ALA A 287 7.24 -25.93 -26.03
C ALA A 287 8.45 -25.01 -26.26
N ASP A 288 8.38 -23.76 -25.79
CA ASP A 288 9.35 -22.71 -26.15
C ASP A 288 9.67 -21.72 -25.02
N ARG A 289 9.26 -22.03 -23.78
CA ARG A 289 9.43 -21.17 -22.59
C ARG A 289 8.71 -19.82 -22.67
N THR A 290 7.79 -19.63 -23.62
CA THR A 290 6.99 -18.40 -23.66
C THR A 290 6.03 -18.32 -22.48
N ARG A 291 5.64 -17.08 -22.13
CA ARG A 291 4.79 -16.78 -20.97
C ARG A 291 3.58 -15.92 -21.36
N PRO A 292 2.56 -16.48 -22.02
CA PRO A 292 1.41 -15.71 -22.47
C PRO A 292 0.64 -15.02 -21.32
N LEU A 293 0.54 -15.65 -20.14
CA LEU A 293 -0.15 -15.05 -18.99
C LEU A 293 0.60 -13.87 -18.38
N LEU A 294 1.95 -13.91 -18.39
CA LEU A 294 2.77 -12.74 -18.04
C LEU A 294 2.47 -11.56 -18.95
N ALA A 295 2.45 -11.79 -20.27
CA ALA A 295 2.16 -10.76 -21.26
C ALA A 295 0.74 -10.20 -21.08
N ALA A 296 -0.26 -11.08 -20.88
CA ALA A 296 -1.64 -10.68 -20.63
C ALA A 296 -1.79 -9.86 -19.34
N THR A 297 -1.12 -10.26 -18.26
CA THR A 297 -1.15 -9.53 -16.98
C THR A 297 -0.52 -8.14 -17.10
N ARG A 298 0.58 -8.02 -17.85
CA ARG A 298 1.21 -6.71 -18.12
C ARG A 298 0.33 -5.83 -19.00
N ALA A 299 -0.28 -6.40 -20.04
CA ALA A 299 -1.24 -5.68 -20.88
C ALA A 299 -2.46 -5.19 -20.07
N ALA A 300 -3.00 -6.02 -19.17
CA ALA A 300 -4.08 -5.63 -18.29
C ALA A 300 -3.69 -4.46 -17.38
N LEU A 301 -2.48 -4.49 -16.79
CA LEU A 301 -1.92 -3.39 -16.01
C LEU A 301 -1.77 -2.11 -16.85
N ASP A 302 -1.24 -2.21 -18.07
CA ASP A 302 -0.92 -1.08 -18.93
C ASP A 302 -2.16 -0.46 -19.62
N SER A 303 -3.29 -1.17 -19.67
CA SER A 303 -4.55 -0.71 -20.29
C SER A 303 -5.34 0.35 -19.48
N ALA A 304 -4.74 0.95 -18.46
CA ALA A 304 -5.41 1.77 -17.43
C ALA A 304 -5.40 3.28 -17.69
#